data_AF-A0AAD8I8P0-F1
#
_entry.id   AF-A0AAD8I8P0-F1
#
_cell.length_a   1.000
_cell.length_b   1.000
_cell.length_c   1.000
_cell.angle_alpha   90.00
_cell.angle_beta   90.00
_cell.angle_gamma   90.00
#
_symmetry.space_group_name_H-M   'P 1'
#
loop_
_entity.id
_entity.type
_entity.pdbx_description
1 polymer ?
#
loop_
_entity_poly.entity_id
_entity_poly.type
_entity_poly.pdbx_seq_one_letter_code
_entity_poly.pdbx_strand_id
1 'polypeptide(L)'
;MALVSGGRSSLNPNAPLFVPAAVRQVEDFSPEWWQLVTTSTWFHDYWVSQRQGDNDFYGNNEDDLADIVDLLPDSIDLAADEELISMEAQYEQFIQSSEAGNMLLLLLKSGLKSQVWYVVDSGYVKQRHYIPSTGMYSLDVVQISRVQADQRAGRAG
;
A
#
# COMPACT_ATOMS: atom_id res chain seq x y z
N MET A 1 20.25 32.63 -40.65
CA MET A 1 18.90 32.08 -40.81
C MET A 1 19.07 30.63 -41.26
N ALA A 2 19.03 29.66 -40.33
CA ALA A 2 19.18 28.24 -40.66
C ALA A 2 17.80 27.63 -40.88
N LEU A 3 17.58 27.06 -42.06
CA LEU A 3 16.35 26.37 -42.44
C LEU A 3 16.31 25.05 -41.67
N VAL A 4 15.53 24.97 -40.59
CA VAL A 4 15.22 23.69 -39.95
C VAL A 4 14.25 22.95 -40.86
N SER A 5 14.79 22.03 -41.65
CA SER A 5 14.00 21.11 -42.45
C SER A 5 13.07 20.33 -41.52
N GLY A 6 11.77 20.57 -41.63
CA GLY A 6 10.73 19.80 -40.96
C GLY A 6 10.70 18.36 -41.45
N GLY A 7 11.65 17.55 -40.97
CA GLY A 7 11.56 16.10 -41.04
C GLY A 7 10.45 15.67 -40.12
N ARG A 8 9.26 15.42 -40.66
CA ARG A 8 8.20 14.69 -39.96
C ARG A 8 8.82 13.39 -39.47
N SER A 9 8.82 13.19 -38.15
CA SER A 9 9.24 11.95 -37.49
C SER A 9 8.71 10.76 -38.31
N SER A 10 9.59 9.95 -38.89
CA SER A 10 9.21 8.79 -39.72
C SER A 10 8.77 7.59 -38.86
N LEU A 11 8.57 7.81 -37.57
CA LEU A 11 8.16 6.79 -36.62
C LEU A 11 6.65 6.58 -36.77
N ASN A 12 6.23 5.32 -36.70
CA ASN A 12 4.82 4.95 -36.72
C ASN A 12 4.08 5.74 -35.62
N PRO A 13 3.12 6.62 -35.97
CA PRO A 13 2.39 7.42 -34.99
C PRO A 13 1.56 6.55 -34.03
N ASN A 14 1.29 5.29 -34.40
CA ASN A 14 0.57 4.32 -33.59
C ASN A 14 1.52 3.37 -32.82
N ALA A 15 2.82 3.65 -32.76
CA ALA A 15 3.74 2.83 -31.97
C ALA A 15 3.41 2.96 -30.47
N PRO A 16 3.27 1.85 -29.72
CA PRO A 16 3.08 1.93 -28.28
C PRO A 16 4.30 2.60 -27.62
N LEU A 17 4.07 3.28 -26.50
CA LEU A 17 5.14 3.85 -25.70
C LEU A 17 6.17 2.75 -25.36
N PHE A 18 7.44 3.03 -25.61
CA PHE A 18 8.52 2.12 -25.27
C PHE A 18 8.73 2.14 -23.76
N VAL A 19 8.39 1.04 -23.09
CA VAL A 19 8.65 0.84 -21.66
C VAL A 19 9.85 -0.08 -21.51
N PRO A 20 10.97 0.38 -20.92
CA PRO A 20 12.14 -0.45 -20.66
C PRO A 20 11.78 -1.73 -19.90
N ALA A 21 12.36 -2.86 -20.30
CA ALA A 21 12.07 -4.16 -19.67
C ALA A 21 12.38 -4.15 -18.16
N ALA A 22 13.42 -3.44 -17.74
CA ALA A 22 13.76 -3.27 -16.33
C ALA A 22 12.60 -2.69 -15.51
N VAL A 23 11.87 -1.73 -16.08
CA VAL A 23 10.78 -1.02 -15.39
C VAL A 23 9.50 -1.87 -15.30
N ARG A 24 9.32 -2.86 -16.18
CA ARG A 24 8.18 -3.79 -16.14
C ARG A 24 8.30 -4.90 -15.10
N GLN A 25 9.53 -5.17 -14.65
CA GLN A 25 9.83 -6.22 -13.66
C GLN A 25 9.82 -5.70 -12.23
N VAL A 26 9.68 -4.38 -12.06
CA VAL A 26 9.65 -3.74 -10.75
C VAL A 26 8.30 -4.02 -10.10
N GLU A 27 8.32 -4.69 -8.95
CA GLU A 27 7.11 -4.98 -8.18
C GLU A 27 6.47 -3.69 -7.65
N ASP A 28 5.13 -3.63 -7.70
CA ASP A 28 4.33 -2.55 -7.11
C ASP A 28 4.73 -2.31 -5.65
N PHE A 29 5.00 -1.06 -5.30
CA PHE A 29 5.41 -0.62 -3.96
C PHE A 29 6.78 -1.13 -3.46
N SER A 30 7.61 -1.69 -4.33
CA SER A 30 9.01 -2.00 -3.98
C SER A 30 9.86 -0.73 -3.75
N PRO A 31 10.99 -0.81 -3.04
CA PRO A 31 11.91 0.33 -2.90
C PRO A 31 12.41 0.86 -4.26
N GLU A 32 12.63 -0.03 -5.22
CA GLU A 32 13.04 0.32 -6.59
C GLU A 32 11.92 1.07 -7.33
N TRP A 33 10.66 0.68 -7.11
CA TRP A 33 9.50 1.41 -7.62
C TRP A 33 9.47 2.84 -7.11
N TRP A 34 9.64 3.03 -5.79
CA TRP A 34 9.66 4.35 -5.17
C TRP A 34 10.80 5.22 -5.71
N GLN A 35 11.99 4.64 -5.91
CA GLN A 35 13.09 5.35 -6.55
C GLN A 35 12.74 5.78 -7.98
N LEU A 36 12.13 4.91 -8.78
CA LEU A 36 11.76 5.23 -10.15
C LEU A 36 10.68 6.31 -10.22
N VAL A 37 9.66 6.27 -9.36
CA VAL A 37 8.59 7.28 -9.31
C VAL A 37 9.14 8.66 -8.98
N THR A 38 10.10 8.73 -8.06
CA THR A 38 10.66 10.01 -7.57
C THR A 38 11.76 10.56 -8.47
N THR A 39 12.55 9.70 -9.11
CA THR A 39 13.71 10.13 -9.92
C THR A 39 13.36 10.35 -11.39
N SER A 40 12.24 9.78 -11.87
CA SER A 40 11.92 9.73 -13.29
C SER A 40 10.49 10.17 -13.58
N THR A 41 10.34 11.41 -14.08
CA THR A 41 9.03 12.01 -14.40
C THR A 41 8.24 11.22 -15.42
N TRP A 42 8.89 10.64 -16.44
CA TRP A 42 8.20 9.84 -17.46
C TRP A 42 7.59 8.55 -16.89
N PHE A 43 8.22 7.96 -15.86
CA PHE A 43 7.74 6.72 -15.25
C PHE A 43 6.53 7.00 -14.37
N HIS A 44 6.58 8.08 -13.60
CA HIS A 44 5.42 8.59 -12.87
C HIS A 44 4.21 8.79 -13.80
N ASP A 45 4.40 9.52 -14.91
CA ASP A 45 3.31 9.83 -15.84
C ASP A 45 2.77 8.57 -16.55
N TYR A 46 3.66 7.66 -16.95
CA TYR A 46 3.29 6.34 -17.48
C TYR A 46 2.46 5.55 -16.46
N TRP A 47 2.92 5.46 -15.22
CA TRP A 47 2.26 4.71 -14.16
C TRP A 47 0.87 5.26 -13.83
N VAL A 48 0.74 6.58 -13.76
CA VAL A 48 -0.54 7.27 -13.53
C VAL A 48 -1.49 7.05 -14.70
N SER A 49 -1.00 7.16 -15.94
CA SER A 49 -1.83 6.94 -17.14
C SER A 49 -2.38 5.52 -17.24
N GLN A 50 -1.61 4.52 -16.79
CA GLN A 50 -2.03 3.12 -16.79
C GLN A 50 -3.19 2.87 -15.80
N ARG A 51 -3.20 3.55 -14.65
CA ARG A 51 -4.27 3.39 -13.64
C ARG A 51 -5.52 4.20 -13.96
N GLN A 52 -5.39 5.36 -14.60
CA GLN A 52 -6.55 6.14 -15.03
C GLN A 52 -7.38 5.43 -16.11
N GLY A 53 -6.78 4.60 -16.96
CA GLY A 53 -7.49 3.80 -17.95
C GLY A 53 -8.36 2.67 -17.39
N ASP A 54 -8.07 2.19 -16.18
CA ASP A 54 -8.87 1.16 -15.49
C ASP A 54 -9.94 1.77 -14.55
N ASN A 55 -9.95 3.09 -14.38
CA ASN A 55 -10.83 3.81 -13.45
C ASN A 55 -12.20 4.21 -14.07
N ASP A 56 -12.69 3.50 -15.08
CA ASP A 56 -14.11 3.55 -15.48
C ASP A 56 -15.07 3.07 -14.36
N PHE A 57 -14.52 2.67 -13.20
CA PHE A 57 -15.28 2.35 -11.98
C PHE A 57 -15.84 3.58 -11.27
N TYR A 58 -15.23 4.77 -11.41
CA TYR A 58 -15.84 6.04 -10.99
C TYR A 58 -16.67 6.56 -12.15
N GLY A 59 -17.81 5.92 -12.37
CA GLY A 59 -18.81 6.40 -13.33
C GLY A 59 -19.08 7.89 -13.10
N ASN A 60 -19.12 8.63 -14.21
CA ASN A 60 -19.55 10.02 -14.33
C ASN A 60 -20.85 10.29 -13.54
N ASN A 61 -20.72 10.54 -12.25
CA ASN A 61 -21.70 11.25 -11.46
C ASN A 61 -21.09 12.63 -11.22
N GLU A 62 -21.08 13.42 -12.29
CA GLU A 62 -20.51 14.77 -12.33
C GLU A 62 -21.20 15.73 -11.34
N ASP A 63 -22.28 15.28 -10.68
CA ASP A 63 -23.04 16.02 -9.67
C ASP A 63 -22.56 15.81 -8.22
N ASP A 64 -21.80 14.75 -7.89
CA ASP A 64 -21.42 14.43 -6.49
C ASP A 64 -19.94 14.72 -6.17
N LEU A 65 -19.11 15.06 -7.16
CA LEU A 65 -17.68 15.34 -6.96
C LEU A 65 -17.38 16.76 -6.47
N ALA A 66 -18.32 17.69 -6.64
CA ALA A 66 -18.20 19.04 -6.08
C ALA A 66 -18.21 19.03 -4.54
N ASP A 67 -18.92 18.07 -3.94
CA ASP A 67 -19.08 17.96 -2.48
C ASP A 67 -17.78 17.52 -1.78
N ILE A 68 -16.90 16.78 -2.47
CA ILE A 68 -15.63 16.31 -1.87
C ILE A 68 -14.56 17.41 -1.91
N VAL A 69 -14.57 18.24 -2.94
CA VAL A 69 -13.61 19.35 -3.11
C VAL A 69 -13.89 20.45 -2.09
N ASP A 70 -15.17 20.74 -1.81
CA ASP A 70 -15.59 21.71 -0.78
C ASP A 70 -15.39 21.20 0.66
N LEU A 71 -15.15 19.90 0.84
CA LEU A 71 -14.77 19.30 2.13
C LEU A 71 -13.25 19.31 2.37
N LEU A 72 -12.46 19.66 1.36
CA LEU A 72 -11.03 19.88 1.55
C LEU A 72 -10.82 21.30 2.10
N PRO A 73 -10.11 21.47 3.23
CA PRO A 73 -9.74 22.81 3.68
C PRO A 73 -8.94 23.53 2.59
N ASP A 74 -9.37 24.75 2.23
CA ASP A 74 -8.76 25.60 1.18
C ASP A 74 -7.26 25.86 1.38
N SER A 75 -6.77 25.66 2.60
CA SER A 75 -5.35 25.65 2.94
C SER A 75 -5.09 24.55 3.96
N ILE A 76 -4.24 23.59 3.59
CA ILE A 76 -3.55 22.75 4.57
C ILE A 76 -2.58 23.69 5.29
N ASP A 77 -2.95 24.16 6.48
CA ASP A 77 -2.06 24.92 7.35
C ASP A 77 -0.99 23.96 7.87
N LEU A 78 0.12 23.85 7.13
CA LEU A 78 1.31 23.07 7.51
C LEU A 78 2.03 23.65 8.73
N ALA A 79 1.51 24.72 9.35
CA ALA A 79 1.97 25.20 10.63
C ALA A 79 1.39 24.35 11.76
N ALA A 80 1.97 23.16 11.92
CA ALA A 80 2.02 22.43 13.19
C ALA A 80 0.67 22.32 13.90
N ASP A 81 -0.20 21.40 13.44
CA ASP A 81 -1.06 20.75 14.40
C ASP A 81 -0.14 19.98 15.37
N GLU A 82 0.04 20.55 16.57
CA GLU A 82 0.73 19.92 17.71
C GLU A 82 0.27 18.47 17.92
N GLU A 83 -0.94 18.13 17.48
CA GLU A 83 -1.51 16.79 17.48
C GLU A 83 -0.80 15.83 16.50
N LEU A 84 -0.45 16.26 15.28
CA LEU A 84 0.29 15.46 14.30
C LEU A 84 1.75 15.36 14.68
N ILE A 85 2.35 16.43 15.21
CA ILE A 85 3.72 16.39 15.76
C ILE A 85 3.78 15.46 16.97
N SER A 86 2.76 15.47 17.83
CA SER A 86 2.63 14.52 18.95
C SER A 86 2.47 13.08 18.44
N MET A 87 1.65 12.88 17.42
CA MET A 87 1.44 11.56 16.84
C MET A 87 2.72 11.03 16.16
N GLU A 88 3.42 11.88 15.41
CA GLU A 88 4.70 11.59 14.75
C GLU A 88 5.81 11.30 15.76
N ALA A 89 5.90 12.09 16.84
CA ALA A 89 6.83 11.83 17.93
C ALA A 89 6.55 10.49 18.64
N GLN A 90 5.28 10.12 18.82
CA GLN A 90 4.91 8.81 19.38
C GLN A 90 5.29 7.66 18.44
N TYR A 91 5.12 7.83 17.13
CA TYR A 91 5.54 6.83 16.14
C TYR A 91 7.07 6.66 16.10
N GLU A 92 7.82 7.75 16.08
CA GLU A 92 9.28 7.70 16.09
C GLU A 92 9.83 7.08 17.38
N GLN A 93 9.24 7.40 18.53
CA GLN A 93 9.59 6.78 19.80
C GLN A 93 9.30 5.27 19.81
N PHE A 94 8.19 4.86 19.20
CA PHE A 94 7.84 3.45 19.04
C PHE A 94 8.83 2.70 18.13
N ILE A 95 9.21 3.28 16.99
CA ILE A 95 10.19 2.71 16.06
C ILE A 95 11.56 2.57 16.75
N GLN A 96 12.03 3.59 17.45
CA GLN A 96 13.30 3.56 18.21
C GLN A 96 13.28 2.49 19.32
N SER A 97 12.14 2.31 19.98
CA SER A 97 11.94 1.23 20.96
C SER A 97 11.91 -0.17 20.31
N SER A 98 11.63 -0.26 19.02
CA SER A 98 11.68 -1.51 18.27
C SER A 98 13.08 -1.91 17.86
N GLU A 99 13.93 -0.93 17.58
CA GLU A 99 15.34 -1.11 17.20
C GLU A 99 16.22 -1.50 18.39
N ALA A 100 15.88 -1.04 19.60
CA ALA A 100 16.55 -1.40 20.85
C ALA A 100 16.20 -2.81 21.39
N GLY A 101 15.45 -3.63 20.63
CA GLY A 101 15.16 -5.03 20.95
C GLY A 101 14.05 -5.25 21.99
N ASN A 102 13.36 -4.19 22.41
CA ASN A 102 12.26 -4.21 23.38
C ASN A 102 10.87 -4.37 22.74
N MET A 103 10.76 -4.31 21.41
CA MET A 103 9.58 -4.81 20.70
C MET A 103 9.80 -6.28 20.34
N LEU A 104 9.43 -7.14 21.28
CA LEU A 104 9.27 -8.55 21.00
C LEU A 104 8.03 -8.72 20.09
N LEU A 105 8.18 -8.51 18.78
CA LEU A 105 7.22 -8.95 17.77
C LEU A 105 7.27 -10.49 17.71
N LEU A 106 6.82 -11.13 18.78
CA LEU A 106 6.75 -12.58 18.85
C LEU A 106 5.62 -13.04 17.95
N LEU A 107 5.98 -13.45 16.75
CA LEU A 107 5.22 -14.41 15.96
C LEU A 107 5.23 -15.74 16.75
N LEU A 108 4.47 -15.83 17.84
CA LEU A 108 4.55 -16.92 18.81
C LEU A 108 4.08 -18.24 18.17
N LYS A 109 5.05 -19.01 17.64
CA LYS A 109 4.90 -20.43 17.31
C LYS A 109 5.70 -21.35 18.24
N SER A 110 6.36 -20.84 19.28
CA SER A 110 7.15 -21.66 20.20
C SER A 110 6.93 -21.23 21.63
N GLY A 111 6.58 -22.19 22.49
CA GLY A 111 6.14 -22.01 23.89
C GLY A 111 7.19 -21.49 24.88
N LEU A 112 7.87 -20.40 24.55
CA LEU A 112 8.51 -19.55 25.55
C LEU A 112 7.44 -18.58 26.07
N LYS A 113 7.04 -18.73 27.34
CA LYS A 113 6.18 -17.78 28.03
C LYS A 113 7.00 -16.53 28.38
N SER A 114 7.20 -15.65 27.41
CA SER A 114 7.44 -14.23 27.69
C SER A 114 6.12 -13.57 28.04
N GLN A 115 6.12 -12.68 29.03
CA GLN A 115 4.94 -11.89 29.38
C GLN A 115 4.57 -10.97 28.20
N VAL A 116 3.41 -11.19 27.60
CA VAL A 116 2.87 -10.37 26.50
C VAL A 116 1.88 -9.41 27.13
N TRP A 117 2.13 -8.11 27.05
CA TRP A 117 1.27 -7.09 27.66
C TRP A 117 0.11 -6.67 26.77
N TYR A 118 0.30 -6.73 25.44
CA TYR A 118 -0.68 -6.27 24.46
C TYR A 118 -0.82 -7.28 23.33
N VAL A 119 -2.06 -7.53 22.90
CA VAL A 119 -2.40 -8.33 21.72
C VAL A 119 -3.32 -7.49 20.84
N VAL A 120 -2.90 -7.28 19.59
CA VAL A 120 -3.75 -6.68 18.55
C VAL A 120 -4.29 -7.82 17.70
N ASP A 121 -5.59 -8.09 17.79
CA ASP A 121 -6.24 -9.15 17.02
C ASP A 121 -6.76 -8.61 15.69
N SER A 122 -6.37 -9.23 14.58
CA SER A 122 -6.88 -8.88 13.26
C SER A 122 -8.34 -9.29 13.05
N GLY A 123 -8.85 -10.23 13.85
CA GLY A 123 -10.20 -10.80 13.68
C GLY A 123 -10.31 -11.83 12.54
N TYR A 124 -9.20 -12.13 11.85
CA TYR A 124 -9.15 -13.07 10.74
C TYR A 124 -8.05 -14.12 10.93
N VAL A 125 -8.18 -15.23 10.23
CA VAL A 125 -7.17 -16.30 10.17
C VAL A 125 -7.06 -16.86 8.76
N LYS A 126 -5.84 -17.19 8.35
CA LYS A 126 -5.60 -17.98 7.15
C LYS A 126 -5.86 -19.46 7.46
N GLN A 127 -6.93 -20.01 6.92
CA GLN A 127 -7.33 -21.40 7.10
C GLN A 127 -7.09 -22.19 5.82
N ARG A 128 -6.52 -23.39 5.96
CA ARG A 128 -6.40 -24.32 4.84
C ARG A 128 -7.71 -25.07 4.66
N HIS A 129 -8.25 -25.03 3.45
CA HIS A 129 -9.45 -25.77 3.06
C HIS A 129 -9.08 -26.80 2.00
N TYR A 130 -9.31 -28.08 2.27
CA TYR A 130 -9.05 -29.15 1.30
C TYR A 130 -10.26 -29.32 0.38
N ILE A 131 -10.02 -29.34 -0.92
CA ILE A 131 -11.04 -29.50 -1.94
C ILE A 131 -10.91 -30.92 -2.53
N PRO A 132 -11.78 -31.88 -2.14
CA PRO A 132 -11.61 -33.29 -2.53
C PRO A 132 -11.74 -33.52 -4.04
N SER A 133 -12.50 -32.68 -4.75
CA SER A 133 -12.73 -32.79 -6.19
C SER A 133 -11.49 -32.48 -7.01
N THR A 134 -10.60 -31.63 -6.52
CA THR A 134 -9.37 -31.22 -7.20
C THR A 134 -8.11 -31.83 -6.57
N GLY A 135 -8.23 -32.41 -5.36
CA GLY A 135 -7.08 -32.94 -4.61
C GLY A 135 -6.16 -31.86 -4.08
N MET A 136 -6.57 -30.59 -4.12
CA MET A 136 -5.75 -29.43 -3.75
C MET A 136 -6.21 -28.78 -2.44
N TYR A 137 -5.29 -28.05 -1.80
CA TYR A 137 -5.60 -27.19 -0.66
C TYR A 137 -5.70 -25.74 -1.12
N SER A 138 -6.79 -25.06 -0.73
CA SER A 138 -6.91 -23.59 -0.78
C SER A 138 -6.46 -22.99 0.55
N LEU A 139 -6.02 -21.73 0.51
CA LEU A 139 -5.70 -20.94 1.69
C LEU A 139 -6.63 -19.72 1.73
N ASP A 140 -7.66 -19.79 2.56
CA ASP A 140 -8.71 -18.79 2.62
C ASP A 140 -8.53 -17.92 3.87
N VAL A 141 -8.81 -16.62 3.77
CA VAL A 141 -8.85 -15.71 4.93
C VAL A 141 -10.27 -15.70 5.47
N VAL A 142 -10.46 -16.19 6.69
CA VAL A 142 -11.79 -16.38 7.31
C VAL A 142 -11.84 -15.64 8.65
N GLN A 143 -13.00 -15.09 8.99
CA GLN A 143 -13.22 -14.52 10.32
C GLN A 143 -13.05 -15.58 11.41
N ILE A 144 -12.43 -15.18 12.51
CA ILE A 144 -12.24 -16.07 13.65
C ILE A 144 -13.52 -16.23 14.46
N SER A 145 -13.66 -17.37 15.13
CA SER A 145 -14.76 -17.55 16.08
C SER A 145 -14.54 -16.73 17.35
N ARG A 146 -15.62 -16.48 18.09
CA ARG A 146 -15.56 -15.82 19.40
C ARG A 146 -14.59 -16.54 20.36
N VAL A 147 -14.62 -17.87 20.39
CA VAL A 147 -13.72 -18.67 21.23
C VAL A 147 -12.25 -18.47 20.85
N GLN A 148 -11.95 -18.33 19.55
CA GLN A 148 -10.59 -18.06 19.09
C GLN A 148 -10.12 -16.66 19.47
N ALA A 149 -11.02 -15.66 19.39
CA ALA A 149 -10.73 -14.31 19.85
C ALA A 149 -10.42 -14.28 21.36
N ASP A 150 -11.25 -14.95 22.17
CA ASP A 150 -11.03 -15.04 23.63
C ASP A 150 -9.69 -15.71 23.97
N GLN A 151 -9.31 -16.78 23.26
CA GLN A 151 -8.01 -17.44 23.42
C GLN A 151 -6.83 -16.56 23.01
N ARG A 152 -6.99 -15.70 21.99
CA ARG A 152 -5.97 -14.75 21.55
C ARG A 152 -5.81 -13.61 22.56
N ALA A 153 -6.92 -13.07 23.06
CA ALA A 153 -6.94 -12.05 24.10
C ALA A 153 -6.28 -12.57 25.39
N GLY A 154 -6.54 -13.83 25.77
CA GLY A 154 -5.91 -14.48 26.92
C GLY A 154 -4.40 -14.74 26.79
N ARG A 155 -3.77 -14.35 25.68
CA ARG A 155 -2.30 -14.30 25.57
C ARG A 155 -1.73 -13.03 26.18
N ALA A 156 -2.53 -11.96 26.30
CA ALA A 156 -2.15 -10.75 27.01
C ALA A 156 -2.40 -10.92 28.51
N GLY A 157 -1.40 -10.61 29.34
CA GLY A 157 -1.43 -10.75 30.81
C GLY A 157 -0.34 -11.67 31.35
#